data_AF-A0A951ELT3-F1
#
_entry.id   AF-A0A951ELT3-F1
#
_cell.length_a   1.000
_cell.length_b   1.000
_cell.length_c   1.000
_cell.angle_alpha   90.00
_cell.angle_beta   90.00
_cell.angle_gamma   90.00
#
_symmetry.space_group_name_H-M   'P 1'
#
loop_
_entity.id
_entity.type
_entity.pdbx_description
1 polymer ?
#
loop_
_entity_poly.entity_id
_entity_poly.type
_entity_poly.pdbx_seq_one_letter_code
_entity_poly.pdbx_strand_id
1 'polypeptide(L)'
;MEVREAVVEALVEAGLAEDAQSRSLLIQVISDYSGHPLGVPQHSVGRDHLIELVNACARIEGGMAALDRAVWMMRPGSPECDRIRRLVKEPRVLDLLPAQELHRLREWLVEITVPQLRTLVHRAAGPGVPPVWSVASAWEAFAHLAEFNAGADGFPPALMFVELVARQVGGDMSAYLTQWNNDQARRLRLEPQLRKRRTAGPQIPGDSQLHLMLVVEPDGIDPNRYLLSYWRQDDPAEWPPARGETRMVTFDELERCVDDLVVSAERAWSGYAGAVALEFVLPRALLNLPVHLWHKEHDSGDPRPLCLDYPVVVRSLERMRSSQWHRVWHQRWQILMNDPSAERVHFGQPTDTEKRHRIDAVLSDPRWVLMVLSAAPSCQPRPGADELAAALRSGLPALVWHPEASSGVLREVVAWLVEGDGLGDLPRRAQASRQAAFQASAAPYDVNIARDLVVLWDDPHRLVVPDQPAGQPPDQPQPGGDIGDERERAS
;
A
#
# COMPACT_ATOMS: atom_id res chain seq x y z
N MET A 1 -22.74 -17.81 3.57
CA MET A 1 -22.87 -17.20 4.92
C MET A 1 -22.39 -15.75 4.86
N GLU A 2 -21.36 -15.49 4.06
CA GLU A 2 -20.70 -14.20 3.91
C GLU A 2 -21.56 -13.16 3.18
N VAL A 3 -22.41 -13.52 2.21
CA VAL A 3 -23.37 -12.53 1.67
C VAL A 3 -24.36 -11.99 2.70
N ARG A 4 -24.75 -12.78 3.70
CA ARG A 4 -25.62 -12.26 4.78
C ARG A 4 -24.87 -11.23 5.61
N GLU A 5 -23.59 -11.49 5.89
CA GLU A 5 -22.71 -10.56 6.59
C GLU A 5 -22.45 -9.29 5.79
N ALA A 6 -22.15 -9.40 4.49
CA ALA A 6 -21.97 -8.24 3.60
C ALA A 6 -23.25 -7.39 3.47
N VAL A 7 -24.43 -8.02 3.49
CA VAL A 7 -25.70 -7.30 3.55
C VAL A 7 -25.90 -6.64 4.91
N VAL A 8 -25.53 -7.28 6.02
CA VAL A 8 -25.56 -6.66 7.36
C VAL A 8 -24.65 -5.44 7.42
N GLU A 9 -23.42 -5.53 6.91
CA GLU A 9 -22.50 -4.39 6.89
C GLU A 9 -23.06 -3.23 6.06
N ALA A 10 -23.58 -3.51 4.86
CA ALA A 10 -24.21 -2.47 4.05
C ALA A 10 -25.43 -1.83 4.73
N LEU A 11 -26.20 -2.59 5.52
CA LEU A 11 -27.30 -2.05 6.32
C LEU A 11 -26.81 -1.17 7.49
N VAL A 12 -25.68 -1.54 8.12
CA VAL A 12 -25.04 -0.75 9.18
C VAL A 12 -24.50 0.55 8.60
N GLU A 13 -23.76 0.50 7.49
CA GLU A 13 -23.24 1.66 6.75
C GLU A 13 -24.37 2.61 6.31
N ALA A 14 -25.54 2.07 5.94
CA ALA A 14 -26.73 2.85 5.57
C ALA A 14 -27.43 3.54 6.77
N GLY A 15 -26.88 3.41 7.98
CA GLY A 15 -27.40 3.99 9.23
C GLY A 15 -28.64 3.28 9.78
N LEU A 16 -28.99 2.09 9.26
CA LEU A 16 -30.20 1.36 9.70
C LEU A 16 -30.01 0.67 11.06
N ALA A 17 -28.79 0.62 11.58
CA ALA A 17 -28.47 0.09 12.91
C ALA A 17 -28.72 1.09 14.05
N GLU A 18 -28.79 2.40 13.77
CA GLU A 18 -28.71 3.45 14.79
C GLU A 18 -30.04 3.63 15.54
N ASP A 19 -31.17 3.58 14.84
CA ASP A 19 -32.49 3.90 15.39
C ASP A 19 -33.47 2.70 15.37
N ALA A 20 -34.14 2.49 16.51
CA ALA A 20 -35.11 1.41 16.69
C ALA A 20 -36.38 1.60 15.85
N GLN A 21 -36.79 2.85 15.57
CA GLN A 21 -37.95 3.12 14.71
C GLN A 21 -37.64 2.74 13.26
N SER A 22 -36.44 3.08 12.78
CA SER A 22 -35.94 2.71 11.45
C SER A 22 -35.87 1.19 11.27
N ARG A 23 -35.40 0.43 12.27
CA ARG A 23 -35.42 -1.04 12.22
C ARG A 23 -36.83 -1.62 12.20
N SER A 24 -37.76 -1.04 12.99
CA SER A 24 -39.15 -1.49 13.01
C SER A 24 -39.86 -1.21 11.68
N LEU A 25 -39.62 -0.04 11.08
CA LEU A 25 -40.12 0.32 9.76
C LEU A 25 -39.55 -0.62 8.68
N LEU A 26 -38.26 -0.96 8.74
CA LEU A 26 -37.65 -1.91 7.82
C LEU A 26 -38.33 -3.28 7.87
N ILE A 27 -38.60 -3.82 9.07
CA ILE A 27 -39.32 -5.09 9.25
C ILE A 27 -40.73 -5.04 8.65
N GLN A 28 -41.44 -3.93 8.88
CA GLN A 28 -42.80 -3.75 8.36
C GLN A 28 -42.81 -3.75 6.83
N VAL A 29 -41.92 -2.97 6.21
CA VAL A 29 -41.84 -2.85 4.75
C VAL A 29 -41.42 -4.17 4.11
N ILE A 30 -40.51 -4.93 4.73
CA ILE A 30 -40.14 -6.27 4.27
C ILE A 30 -41.33 -7.22 4.36
N SER A 31 -42.09 -7.18 5.46
CA SER A 31 -43.28 -8.01 5.64
C SER A 31 -44.32 -7.73 4.57
N ASP A 32 -44.53 -6.45 4.23
CA ASP A 32 -45.44 -6.02 3.17
C ASP A 32 -44.98 -6.51 1.79
N TYR A 33 -43.69 -6.38 1.47
CA TYR A 33 -43.15 -6.83 0.17
C TYR A 33 -43.07 -8.35 0.02
N SER A 34 -42.88 -9.08 1.12
CA SER A 34 -42.81 -10.55 1.13
C SER A 34 -44.19 -11.22 1.26
N GLY A 35 -45.23 -10.45 1.59
CA GLY A 35 -46.59 -10.95 1.80
C GLY A 35 -46.74 -11.81 3.07
N HIS A 36 -45.73 -11.84 3.94
CA HIS A 36 -45.71 -12.66 5.15
C HIS A 36 -45.11 -11.85 6.32
N PRO A 37 -45.66 -11.96 7.54
CA PRO A 37 -45.08 -11.30 8.71
C PRO A 37 -43.68 -11.84 9.01
N LEU A 38 -42.69 -10.96 9.08
CA LEU A 38 -41.31 -11.33 9.40
C LEU A 38 -41.11 -11.38 10.93
N GLY A 39 -41.04 -12.60 11.48
CA GLY A 39 -40.79 -12.80 12.92
C GLY A 39 -39.31 -12.62 13.28
N VAL A 40 -38.92 -11.41 13.70
CA VAL A 40 -37.55 -11.10 14.14
C VAL A 40 -37.53 -10.86 15.66
N PRO A 41 -36.72 -11.59 16.45
CA PRO A 41 -36.55 -11.32 17.87
C PRO A 41 -36.02 -9.89 18.10
N GLN A 42 -36.56 -9.17 19.08
CA GLN A 42 -36.02 -7.85 19.40
C GLN A 42 -34.66 -7.97 20.10
N HIS A 43 -33.71 -7.15 19.64
CA HIS A 43 -32.40 -7.00 20.26
C HIS A 43 -32.13 -5.53 20.59
N SER A 44 -31.50 -5.28 21.75
CA SER A 44 -31.09 -3.94 22.19
C SER A 44 -29.92 -3.39 21.38
N VAL A 45 -29.06 -4.26 20.86
CA VAL A 45 -27.95 -3.91 19.98
C VAL A 45 -28.45 -3.89 18.53
N GLY A 46 -28.28 -2.75 17.85
CA GLY A 46 -28.81 -2.52 16.51
C GLY A 46 -28.27 -3.50 15.46
N ARG A 47 -26.96 -3.80 15.52
CA ARG A 47 -26.29 -4.76 14.63
C ARG A 47 -26.85 -6.17 14.78
N ASP A 48 -27.01 -6.66 16.01
CA ASP A 48 -27.54 -8.01 16.29
C ASP A 48 -28.97 -8.16 15.74
N HIS A 49 -29.78 -7.09 15.85
CA HIS A 49 -31.12 -7.08 15.29
C HIS A 49 -31.11 -7.18 13.75
N LEU A 50 -30.17 -6.51 13.08
CA LEU A 50 -30.01 -6.61 11.62
C LEU A 50 -29.54 -8.01 11.18
N ILE A 51 -28.69 -8.67 11.96
CA ILE A 51 -28.26 -10.05 11.71
C ILE A 51 -29.48 -10.99 11.72
N GLU A 52 -30.30 -10.92 12.76
CA GLU A 52 -31.51 -11.74 12.86
C GLU A 52 -32.52 -11.43 11.75
N LEU A 53 -32.67 -10.15 11.38
CA LEU A 53 -33.52 -9.71 10.27
C LEU A 53 -33.06 -10.31 8.94
N VAL A 54 -31.78 -10.20 8.61
CA VAL A 54 -31.22 -10.75 7.36
C VAL A 54 -31.33 -12.27 7.35
N ASN A 55 -31.12 -12.94 8.48
CA ASN A 55 -31.32 -14.38 8.61
C ASN A 55 -32.78 -14.78 8.41
N ALA A 56 -33.74 -14.00 8.94
CA ALA A 56 -35.16 -14.24 8.73
C ALA A 56 -35.55 -14.06 7.25
N CYS A 57 -35.08 -13.00 6.59
CA CYS A 57 -35.28 -12.76 5.16
C CYS A 57 -34.72 -13.90 4.29
N ALA A 58 -33.58 -14.46 4.67
CA ALA A 58 -32.95 -15.54 3.94
C ALA A 58 -33.65 -16.91 4.11
N ARG A 59 -34.54 -17.06 5.10
CA ARG A 59 -35.31 -18.29 5.33
C ARG A 59 -36.65 -18.31 4.57
N ILE A 60 -37.08 -17.17 4.04
CA ILE A 60 -38.38 -17.01 3.37
C ILE A 60 -38.16 -16.84 1.87
N GLU A 61 -38.98 -17.52 1.06
CA GLU A 61 -38.93 -17.39 -0.39
C GLU A 61 -39.20 -15.93 -0.81
N GLY A 62 -38.28 -15.34 -1.59
CA GLY A 62 -38.36 -13.93 -1.97
C GLY A 62 -38.01 -12.93 -0.86
N GLY A 63 -37.68 -13.36 0.36
CA GLY A 63 -37.41 -12.48 1.50
C GLY A 63 -36.19 -11.57 1.30
N MET A 64 -35.11 -12.05 0.68
CA MET A 64 -33.96 -11.21 0.32
C MET A 64 -34.32 -10.16 -0.75
N ALA A 65 -35.17 -10.51 -1.72
CA ALA A 65 -35.66 -9.56 -2.72
C ALA A 65 -36.59 -8.50 -2.10
N ALA A 66 -37.37 -8.87 -1.08
CA ALA A 66 -38.16 -7.94 -0.28
C ALA A 66 -37.27 -6.99 0.53
N LEU A 67 -36.16 -7.50 1.10
CA LEU A 67 -35.13 -6.69 1.76
C LEU A 67 -34.51 -5.64 0.83
N ASP A 68 -34.07 -6.03 -0.37
CA ASP A 68 -33.57 -5.07 -1.38
C ASP A 68 -34.59 -3.97 -1.68
N ARG A 69 -35.86 -4.32 -1.90
CA ARG A 69 -36.92 -3.34 -2.17
C ARG A 69 -37.16 -2.41 -0.98
N ALA A 70 -37.16 -2.95 0.24
CA ALA A 70 -37.38 -2.17 1.45
C ALA A 70 -36.26 -1.14 1.68
N VAL A 71 -35.00 -1.56 1.51
CA VAL A 71 -33.84 -0.66 1.63
C VAL A 71 -33.88 0.41 0.54
N TRP A 72 -34.20 0.05 -0.70
CA TRP A 72 -34.33 1.03 -1.79
C TRP A 72 -35.41 2.07 -1.53
N MET A 73 -36.53 1.66 -0.91
CA MET A 73 -37.59 2.59 -0.53
C MET A 73 -37.14 3.56 0.58
N MET A 74 -36.37 3.08 1.56
CA MET A 74 -35.95 3.87 2.72
C MET A 74 -34.73 4.75 2.46
N ARG A 75 -33.86 4.35 1.53
CA ARG A 75 -32.58 5.02 1.19
C ARG A 75 -32.36 5.05 -0.34
N PRO A 76 -33.26 5.68 -1.10
CA PRO A 76 -33.17 5.69 -2.56
C PRO A 76 -31.89 6.42 -3.01
N GLY A 77 -31.13 5.79 -3.92
CA GLY A 77 -29.92 6.38 -4.52
C GLY A 77 -28.67 6.38 -3.62
N SER A 78 -28.70 5.67 -2.49
CA SER A 78 -27.51 5.46 -1.65
C SER A 78 -26.58 4.37 -2.24
N PRO A 79 -25.25 4.52 -2.12
CA PRO A 79 -24.31 3.50 -2.60
C PRO A 79 -24.48 2.14 -1.90
N GLU A 80 -24.91 2.14 -0.64
CA GLU A 80 -25.22 0.94 0.15
C GLU A 80 -26.46 0.22 -0.41
N CYS A 81 -27.48 0.96 -0.86
CA CYS A 81 -28.64 0.37 -1.52
C CYS A 81 -28.25 -0.32 -2.83
N ASP A 82 -27.41 0.30 -3.65
CA ASP A 82 -26.93 -0.31 -4.91
C ASP A 82 -26.02 -1.51 -4.65
N ARG A 83 -25.28 -1.51 -3.53
CA ARG A 83 -24.49 -2.66 -3.06
C ARG A 83 -25.42 -3.82 -2.67
N ILE A 84 -26.45 -3.58 -1.86
CA ILE A 84 -27.44 -4.60 -1.45
C ILE A 84 -28.18 -5.17 -2.67
N ARG A 85 -28.58 -4.31 -3.62
CA ARG A 85 -29.22 -4.75 -4.86
C ARG A 85 -28.35 -5.73 -5.65
N ARG A 86 -27.07 -5.40 -5.82
CA ARG A 86 -26.09 -6.28 -6.50
C ARG A 86 -25.90 -7.60 -5.76
N LEU A 87 -25.89 -7.58 -4.42
CA LEU A 87 -25.75 -8.79 -3.61
C LEU A 87 -26.99 -9.71 -3.67
N VAL A 88 -28.18 -9.15 -3.88
CA VAL A 88 -29.47 -9.86 -3.80
C VAL A 88 -30.00 -10.33 -5.16
N LYS A 89 -29.91 -9.50 -6.21
CA LYS A 89 -30.66 -9.72 -7.47
C LYS A 89 -29.85 -10.31 -8.62
N GLU A 90 -28.54 -10.23 -8.58
CA GLU A 90 -27.70 -10.70 -9.69
C GLU A 90 -27.23 -12.13 -9.42
N PRO A 91 -27.48 -13.09 -10.34
CA PRO A 91 -27.02 -14.47 -10.20
C PRO A 91 -25.49 -14.50 -10.14
N ARG A 92 -24.96 -15.22 -9.16
CA ARG A 92 -23.52 -15.28 -8.92
C ARG A 92 -22.85 -16.19 -9.93
N VAL A 93 -21.54 -16.08 -10.08
CA VAL A 93 -20.78 -16.98 -10.95
C VAL A 93 -21.00 -18.44 -10.58
N LEU A 94 -21.03 -18.78 -9.29
CA LEU A 94 -21.29 -20.16 -8.86
C LEU A 94 -22.64 -20.67 -9.35
N ASP A 95 -23.66 -19.81 -9.41
CA ASP A 95 -25.01 -20.18 -9.85
C ASP A 95 -25.06 -20.46 -11.37
N LEU A 96 -24.10 -19.94 -12.12
CA LEU A 96 -24.05 -20.03 -13.59
C LEU A 96 -23.08 -21.11 -14.10
N LEU A 97 -22.18 -21.60 -13.23
CA LEU A 97 -21.19 -22.63 -13.56
C LEU A 97 -21.77 -24.05 -13.37
N PRO A 98 -21.49 -24.99 -14.30
CA PRO A 98 -21.86 -26.40 -14.11
C PRO A 98 -21.18 -27.03 -12.91
N ALA A 99 -21.90 -27.88 -12.18
CA ALA A 99 -21.35 -28.67 -11.07
C ALA A 99 -20.11 -29.50 -11.48
N GLN A 100 -20.10 -30.05 -12.70
CA GLN A 100 -18.96 -30.82 -13.22
C GLN A 100 -17.70 -29.95 -13.40
N GLU A 101 -17.87 -28.72 -13.87
CA GLU A 101 -16.76 -27.79 -14.09
C GLU A 101 -16.22 -27.27 -12.76
N LEU A 102 -17.09 -27.02 -11.78
CA LEU A 102 -16.68 -26.67 -10.41
C LEU A 102 -15.92 -27.81 -9.73
N HIS A 103 -16.34 -29.06 -9.94
CA HIS A 103 -15.65 -30.22 -9.38
C HIS A 103 -14.22 -30.35 -9.92
N ARG A 104 -14.05 -30.26 -11.26
CA ARG A 104 -12.73 -30.27 -11.89
C ARG A 104 -11.84 -29.13 -11.40
N LEU A 105 -12.38 -27.91 -11.35
CA LEU A 105 -11.61 -26.77 -10.87
C LEU A 105 -11.17 -26.96 -9.41
N ARG A 106 -12.04 -27.53 -8.56
CA ARG A 106 -11.70 -27.84 -7.18
C ARG A 106 -10.54 -28.83 -7.06
N GLU A 107 -10.55 -29.91 -7.84
CA GLU A 107 -9.45 -30.89 -7.84
C GLU A 107 -8.11 -30.20 -8.13
N TRP A 108 -8.07 -29.34 -9.15
CA TRP A 108 -6.86 -28.59 -9.48
C TRP A 108 -6.46 -27.57 -8.42
N LEU A 109 -7.40 -26.76 -7.92
CA LEU A 109 -7.10 -25.67 -6.98
C LEU A 109 -6.74 -26.16 -5.57
N VAL A 110 -7.10 -27.40 -5.19
CA VAL A 110 -6.69 -28.00 -3.91
C VAL A 110 -5.26 -28.54 -3.96
N GLU A 111 -4.81 -29.05 -5.11
CA GLU A 111 -3.48 -29.67 -5.26
C GLU A 111 -2.35 -28.66 -5.47
N ILE A 112 -2.68 -27.44 -5.89
CA ILE A 112 -1.67 -26.41 -6.17
C ILE A 112 -1.33 -25.58 -4.94
N THR A 113 -0.04 -25.31 -4.77
CA THR A 113 0.43 -24.22 -3.93
C THR A 113 0.59 -22.98 -4.80
N VAL A 114 -0.14 -21.92 -4.47
CA VAL A 114 -0.11 -20.66 -5.25
C VAL A 114 0.74 -19.64 -4.50
N PRO A 115 1.92 -19.25 -5.04
CA PRO A 115 2.70 -18.16 -4.48
C PRO A 115 1.88 -16.86 -4.44
N GLN A 116 2.02 -16.09 -3.36
CA GLN A 116 1.37 -14.78 -3.23
C GLN A 116 -0.17 -14.84 -3.36
N LEU A 117 -0.78 -15.94 -2.90
CA LEU A 117 -2.24 -16.18 -2.99
C LEU A 117 -3.06 -14.96 -2.56
N ARG A 118 -2.69 -14.30 -1.45
CA ARG A 118 -3.37 -13.10 -0.94
C ARG A 118 -3.35 -11.94 -1.93
N THR A 119 -2.20 -11.66 -2.56
CA THR A 119 -2.07 -10.64 -3.60
C THR A 119 -2.97 -10.95 -4.80
N LEU A 120 -3.03 -12.21 -5.23
CA LEU A 120 -3.91 -12.61 -6.33
C LEU A 120 -5.39 -12.48 -5.98
N VAL A 121 -5.78 -12.80 -4.74
CA VAL A 121 -7.15 -12.59 -4.24
C VAL A 121 -7.48 -11.10 -4.23
N HIS A 122 -6.60 -10.26 -3.71
CA HIS A 122 -6.81 -8.81 -3.66
C HIS A 122 -6.99 -8.20 -5.07
N ARG A 123 -6.11 -8.57 -6.01
CA ARG A 123 -6.22 -8.16 -7.42
C ARG A 123 -7.51 -8.62 -8.10
N ALA A 124 -7.99 -9.80 -7.76
CA ALA A 124 -9.20 -10.37 -8.33
C ALA A 124 -10.47 -9.75 -7.76
N ALA A 125 -10.49 -9.49 -6.45
CA ALA A 125 -11.58 -8.88 -5.70
C ALA A 125 -12.03 -7.52 -6.28
N GLY A 126 -11.07 -6.63 -6.54
CA GLY A 126 -11.38 -5.25 -6.92
C GLY A 126 -12.12 -4.46 -5.82
N PRO A 127 -12.54 -3.21 -6.08
CA PRO A 127 -13.04 -2.30 -5.04
C PRO A 127 -14.41 -2.68 -4.44
N GLY A 128 -15.12 -3.65 -5.01
CA GLY A 128 -16.46 -4.06 -4.57
C GLY A 128 -16.49 -5.26 -3.61
N VAL A 129 -15.36 -5.92 -3.39
CA VAL A 129 -15.24 -7.13 -2.58
C VAL A 129 -14.50 -6.79 -1.28
N PRO A 130 -15.07 -7.10 -0.10
CA PRO A 130 -14.39 -6.86 1.17
C PRO A 130 -13.04 -7.57 1.25
N PRO A 131 -12.03 -6.96 1.90
CA PRO A 131 -10.74 -7.63 2.09
C PRO A 131 -10.92 -8.89 2.93
N VAL A 132 -10.36 -10.01 2.46
CA VAL A 132 -10.35 -11.27 3.21
C VAL A 132 -9.06 -11.41 3.99
N TRP A 133 -9.18 -11.63 5.29
CA TRP A 133 -8.04 -11.61 6.20
C TRP A 133 -7.36 -13.00 6.28
N SER A 134 -8.06 -14.07 5.92
CA SER A 134 -7.47 -15.40 5.77
C SER A 134 -8.16 -16.26 4.71
N VAL A 135 -7.39 -16.80 3.78
CA VAL A 135 -7.75 -17.93 2.91
C VAL A 135 -6.65 -18.97 3.03
N ALA A 136 -6.99 -20.22 3.31
CA ALA A 136 -6.01 -21.28 3.53
C ALA A 136 -5.60 -21.99 2.23
N SER A 137 -6.41 -21.87 1.17
CA SER A 137 -6.15 -22.51 -0.12
C SER A 137 -6.69 -21.71 -1.31
N ALA A 138 -6.21 -22.03 -2.52
CA ALA A 138 -6.70 -21.41 -3.75
C ALA A 138 -8.17 -21.74 -4.02
N TRP A 139 -8.66 -22.91 -3.58
CA TRP A 139 -10.08 -23.25 -3.67
C TRP A 139 -10.95 -22.38 -2.76
N GLU A 140 -10.54 -22.17 -1.50
CA GLU A 140 -11.26 -21.27 -0.58
C GLU A 140 -11.31 -19.84 -1.11
N ALA A 141 -10.18 -19.35 -1.63
CA ALA A 141 -10.10 -18.06 -2.30
C ALA A 141 -11.08 -17.96 -3.47
N PHE A 142 -11.12 -18.96 -4.36
CA PHE A 142 -12.06 -18.99 -5.47
C PHE A 142 -13.51 -19.01 -4.98
N ALA A 143 -13.84 -19.87 -4.01
CA ALA A 143 -15.20 -20.01 -3.48
C ALA A 143 -15.70 -18.69 -2.86
N HIS A 144 -14.84 -18.01 -2.09
CA HIS A 144 -15.13 -16.70 -1.55
C HIS A 144 -15.38 -15.67 -2.65
N LEU A 145 -14.45 -15.53 -3.60
CA LEU A 145 -14.59 -14.56 -4.70
C LEU A 145 -15.79 -14.84 -5.60
N ALA A 146 -16.23 -16.09 -5.67
CA ALA A 146 -17.38 -16.50 -6.45
C ALA A 146 -18.72 -16.23 -5.73
N GLU A 147 -18.70 -15.80 -4.46
CA GLU A 147 -19.86 -15.20 -3.78
C GLU A 147 -20.20 -13.80 -4.31
N PHE A 148 -19.27 -13.15 -5.04
CA PHE A 148 -19.42 -11.78 -5.53
C PHE A 148 -19.67 -11.72 -7.04
N ASN A 149 -20.49 -10.75 -7.43
CA ASN A 149 -20.80 -10.46 -8.82
C ASN A 149 -19.69 -9.65 -9.51
N ALA A 150 -19.78 -9.55 -10.83
CA ALA A 150 -18.86 -8.74 -11.61
C ALA A 150 -18.88 -7.27 -11.18
N GLY A 151 -17.70 -6.64 -11.21
CA GLY A 151 -17.57 -5.20 -10.97
C GLY A 151 -18.06 -4.37 -12.15
N ALA A 152 -17.73 -3.07 -12.15
CA ALA A 152 -18.13 -2.13 -13.21
C ALA A 152 -17.65 -2.53 -14.62
N ASP A 153 -16.65 -3.41 -14.73
CA ASP A 153 -16.13 -3.93 -15.99
C ASP A 153 -16.87 -5.17 -16.51
N GLY A 154 -17.81 -5.71 -15.74
CA GLY A 154 -18.60 -6.87 -16.10
C GLY A 154 -17.82 -8.19 -16.09
N PHE A 155 -16.59 -8.23 -15.55
CA PHE A 155 -15.82 -9.47 -15.40
C PHE A 155 -15.84 -9.97 -13.95
N PRO A 156 -16.23 -11.23 -13.68
CA PRO A 156 -16.34 -11.70 -12.31
C PRO A 156 -15.00 -11.91 -11.59
N PRO A 157 -14.92 -11.57 -10.28
CA PRO A 157 -13.72 -11.77 -9.46
C PRO A 157 -13.18 -13.21 -9.47
N ALA A 158 -14.07 -14.20 -9.38
CA ALA A 158 -13.67 -15.61 -9.38
C ALA A 158 -12.95 -16.04 -10.67
N LEU A 159 -13.39 -15.56 -11.83
CA LEU A 159 -12.74 -15.87 -13.12
C LEU A 159 -11.45 -15.07 -13.31
N MET A 160 -11.38 -13.86 -12.75
CA MET A 160 -10.14 -13.10 -12.69
C MET A 160 -9.09 -13.83 -11.85
N PHE A 161 -9.50 -14.37 -10.70
CA PHE A 161 -8.61 -15.14 -9.84
C PHE A 161 -8.02 -16.36 -10.58
N VAL A 162 -8.85 -17.13 -11.28
CA VAL A 162 -8.34 -18.28 -12.08
C VAL A 162 -7.36 -17.83 -13.16
N GLU A 163 -7.60 -16.71 -13.83
CA GLU A 163 -6.66 -16.13 -14.81
C GLU A 163 -5.31 -15.77 -14.16
N LEU A 164 -5.34 -15.20 -12.95
CA LEU A 164 -4.13 -14.83 -12.21
C LEU A 164 -3.36 -16.06 -11.72
N VAL A 165 -4.07 -17.05 -11.16
CA VAL A 165 -3.46 -18.31 -10.71
C VAL A 165 -2.80 -19.05 -11.87
N ALA A 166 -3.48 -19.14 -13.02
CA ALA A 166 -2.94 -19.80 -14.21
C ALA A 166 -1.57 -19.23 -14.60
N ARG A 167 -1.41 -17.90 -14.55
CA ARG A 167 -0.13 -17.24 -14.88
C ARG A 167 0.99 -17.54 -13.87
N GLN A 168 0.64 -17.86 -12.63
CA GLN A 168 1.60 -18.03 -11.55
C GLN A 168 2.13 -19.46 -11.42
N VAL A 169 1.29 -20.48 -11.65
CA VAL A 169 1.65 -21.89 -11.38
C VAL A 169 2.49 -22.57 -12.47
N GLY A 170 2.55 -21.98 -13.68
CA GLY A 170 3.33 -22.52 -14.80
C GLY A 170 2.92 -23.94 -15.24
N GLY A 171 3.68 -24.52 -16.17
CA GLY A 171 3.55 -25.92 -16.61
C GLY A 171 2.17 -26.31 -17.19
N ASP A 172 1.86 -27.61 -17.12
CA ASP A 172 0.60 -28.16 -17.62
C ASP A 172 -0.62 -27.60 -16.89
N MET A 173 -0.48 -27.32 -15.60
CA MET A 173 -1.56 -26.75 -14.78
C MET A 173 -1.97 -25.34 -15.23
N SER A 174 -1.00 -24.50 -15.61
CA SER A 174 -1.28 -23.20 -16.24
C SER A 174 -2.13 -23.37 -17.50
N ALA A 175 -1.81 -24.35 -18.35
CA ALA A 175 -2.55 -24.61 -19.58
C ALA A 175 -3.99 -25.08 -19.29
N TYR A 176 -4.18 -25.98 -18.33
CA TYR A 176 -5.50 -26.45 -17.91
C TYR A 176 -6.37 -25.34 -17.35
N LEU A 177 -5.85 -24.53 -16.43
CA LEU A 177 -6.58 -23.40 -15.84
C LEU A 177 -6.92 -22.33 -16.89
N THR A 178 -5.97 -22.02 -17.78
CA THR A 178 -6.19 -21.08 -18.88
C THR A 178 -7.30 -21.55 -19.81
N GLN A 179 -7.27 -22.82 -20.21
CA GLN A 179 -8.28 -23.41 -21.09
C GLN A 179 -9.66 -23.44 -20.42
N TRP A 180 -9.72 -23.87 -19.16
CA TRP A 180 -10.96 -23.86 -18.38
C TRP A 180 -11.56 -22.46 -18.31
N ASN A 181 -10.74 -21.44 -18.03
CA ASN A 181 -11.22 -20.07 -17.95
C ASN A 181 -11.70 -19.52 -19.31
N ASN A 182 -11.05 -19.91 -20.42
CA ASN A 182 -11.51 -19.59 -21.77
C ASN A 182 -12.90 -20.19 -22.05
N ASP A 183 -13.12 -21.44 -21.64
CA ASP A 183 -14.38 -22.14 -21.88
C ASP A 183 -15.52 -21.56 -21.02
N GLN A 184 -15.25 -21.19 -19.76
CA GLN A 184 -16.23 -20.49 -18.93
C GLN A 184 -16.52 -19.07 -19.44
N ALA A 185 -15.50 -18.32 -19.86
CA ALA A 185 -15.70 -17.02 -20.48
C ALA A 185 -16.55 -17.13 -21.75
N ARG A 186 -16.34 -18.15 -22.59
CA ARG A 186 -17.17 -18.41 -23.78
C ARG A 186 -18.62 -18.70 -23.42
N ARG A 187 -18.83 -19.55 -22.44
CA ARG A 187 -20.18 -19.92 -21.95
C ARG A 187 -20.94 -18.70 -21.43
N LEU A 188 -20.25 -17.83 -20.68
CA LEU A 188 -20.81 -16.63 -20.06
C LEU A 188 -20.81 -15.40 -20.99
N ARG A 189 -20.29 -15.53 -22.22
CA ARG A 189 -20.14 -14.45 -23.21
C ARG A 189 -19.26 -13.30 -22.72
N LEU A 190 -18.18 -13.65 -22.02
CA LEU A 190 -17.20 -12.76 -21.40
C LEU A 190 -15.84 -12.74 -22.11
N GLU A 191 -15.73 -13.32 -23.31
CA GLU A 191 -14.46 -13.39 -24.05
C GLU A 191 -13.85 -12.01 -24.35
N PRO A 192 -14.62 -10.97 -24.73
CA PRO A 192 -14.07 -9.63 -24.92
C PRO A 192 -13.43 -9.06 -23.64
N GLN A 193 -14.09 -9.26 -22.49
CA GLN A 193 -13.63 -8.81 -21.18
C GLN A 193 -12.35 -9.55 -20.77
N LEU A 194 -12.32 -10.89 -20.92
CA LEU A 194 -11.13 -11.70 -20.65
C LEU A 194 -9.94 -11.27 -21.52
N ARG A 195 -10.17 -11.01 -22.82
CA ARG A 195 -9.12 -10.51 -23.72
C ARG A 195 -8.58 -9.16 -23.28
N LYS A 196 -9.47 -8.23 -22.89
CA LYS A 196 -9.08 -6.92 -22.37
C LYS A 196 -8.21 -7.04 -21.12
N ARG A 197 -8.52 -7.96 -20.19
CA ARG A 197 -7.72 -8.21 -18.98
C ARG A 197 -6.37 -8.85 -19.27
N ARG A 198 -6.26 -9.67 -20.32
CA ARG A 198 -4.96 -10.21 -20.80
C ARG A 198 -4.04 -9.13 -21.35
N THR A 199 -4.59 -8.16 -22.07
CA THR A 199 -3.80 -7.06 -22.64
C THR A 199 -3.47 -5.95 -21.65
N ALA A 200 -4.30 -5.76 -20.61
CA ALA A 200 -4.16 -4.66 -19.65
C ALA A 200 -3.32 -4.98 -18.41
N GLY A 201 -3.02 -6.25 -18.14
CA GLY A 201 -2.40 -6.65 -16.87
C GLY A 201 -0.90 -6.36 -16.84
N PRO A 202 -0.37 -5.57 -15.89
CA PRO A 202 1.06 -5.53 -15.62
C PRO A 202 1.53 -6.93 -15.20
N GLN A 203 2.57 -7.43 -15.86
CA GLN A 203 3.28 -8.64 -15.43
C GLN A 203 3.94 -8.33 -14.09
N ILE A 204 3.78 -9.21 -13.08
CA ILE A 204 4.53 -9.11 -11.83
C ILE A 204 5.96 -9.58 -12.14
N PRO A 205 6.99 -8.72 -12.01
CA PRO A 205 8.37 -9.19 -12.12
C PRO A 205 8.66 -10.21 -11.00
N GLY A 206 9.39 -11.29 -11.31
CA GLY A 206 9.71 -12.35 -10.35
C GLY A 206 10.45 -11.88 -9.08
N ASP A 207 11.16 -10.75 -9.17
CA ASP A 207 11.93 -10.12 -8.07
C ASP A 207 11.20 -8.90 -7.47
N SER A 208 9.88 -8.92 -7.48
CA SER A 208 9.09 -7.86 -6.86
C SER A 208 9.36 -7.82 -5.36
N GLN A 209 9.71 -6.64 -4.83
CA GLN A 209 9.90 -6.37 -3.39
C GLN A 209 8.66 -5.65 -2.85
N LEU A 210 8.17 -6.01 -1.66
CA LEU A 210 7.12 -5.26 -0.95
C LEU A 210 7.71 -4.21 -0.04
N HIS A 211 6.93 -3.17 0.26
CA HIS A 211 7.39 -2.03 1.04
C HIS A 211 6.43 -1.72 2.19
N LEU A 212 6.98 -1.41 3.35
CA LEU A 212 6.28 -0.73 4.43
C LEU A 212 6.88 0.67 4.56
N MET A 213 6.10 1.68 4.16
CA MET A 213 6.46 3.07 4.33
C MET A 213 5.85 3.60 5.63
N LEU A 214 6.69 4.22 6.45
CA LEU A 214 6.39 4.81 7.75
C LEU A 214 6.65 6.30 7.63
N VAL A 215 5.61 7.12 7.78
CA VAL A 215 5.71 8.58 7.72
C VAL A 215 5.54 9.12 9.13
N VAL A 216 6.55 9.86 9.60
CA VAL A 216 6.53 10.53 10.90
C VAL A 216 6.35 12.02 10.65
N GLU A 217 5.34 12.63 11.25
CA GLU A 217 5.05 14.06 11.10
C GLU A 217 5.05 14.71 12.48
N PRO A 218 5.75 15.86 12.67
CA PRO A 218 5.70 16.55 13.95
C PRO A 218 4.27 17.05 14.22
N ASP A 219 3.82 16.93 15.47
CA ASP A 219 2.58 17.57 15.88
C ASP A 219 2.74 19.10 15.83
N GLY A 220 1.74 19.78 15.30
CA GLY A 220 1.79 21.23 15.09
C GLY A 220 1.70 22.05 16.40
N ILE A 221 1.40 21.39 17.53
CA ILE A 221 1.15 22.02 18.82
C ILE A 221 2.17 21.56 19.86
N ASP A 222 2.34 20.25 20.03
CA ASP A 222 3.24 19.62 21.00
C ASP A 222 4.53 19.13 20.31
N PRO A 223 5.69 19.78 20.56
CA PRO A 223 6.94 19.43 19.90
C PRO A 223 7.49 18.05 20.30
N ASN A 224 6.94 17.41 21.33
CA ASN A 224 7.33 16.06 21.75
C ASN A 224 6.40 14.96 21.19
N ARG A 225 5.42 15.34 20.36
CA ARG A 225 4.47 14.41 19.74
C ARG A 225 4.64 14.36 18.23
N TYR A 226 4.31 13.21 17.70
CA TYR A 226 4.38 12.90 16.28
C TYR A 226 3.13 12.12 15.85
N LEU A 227 2.68 12.39 14.63
CA LEU A 227 1.74 11.55 13.92
C LEU A 227 2.53 10.50 13.14
N LEU A 228 2.36 9.23 13.50
CA LEU A 228 2.92 8.09 12.77
C LEU A 228 1.83 7.49 11.87
N SER A 229 2.05 7.57 10.57
CA SER A 229 1.19 6.99 9.53
C SER A 229 1.95 5.93 8.77
N TYR A 230 1.26 4.93 8.22
CA TYR A 230 1.92 3.88 7.43
C TYR A 230 1.17 3.49 6.16
N TRP A 231 1.93 2.97 5.21
CA TRP A 231 1.51 2.50 3.89
C TRP A 231 2.13 1.13 3.68
N ARG A 232 1.32 0.08 3.84
CA ARG A 232 1.77 -1.31 3.70
C ARG A 232 1.40 -1.80 2.30
N GLN A 233 2.41 -2.11 1.50
CA GLN A 233 2.20 -2.66 0.18
C GLN A 233 1.92 -4.16 0.27
N ASP A 234 0.77 -4.59 -0.25
CA ASP A 234 0.40 -6.01 -0.40
C ASP A 234 0.56 -6.52 -1.84
N ASP A 235 0.67 -5.59 -2.77
CA ASP A 235 0.83 -5.83 -4.19
C ASP A 235 1.98 -4.96 -4.72
N PRO A 236 3.05 -5.57 -5.25
CA PRO A 236 4.21 -4.83 -5.74
C PRO A 236 3.91 -3.92 -6.94
N ALA A 237 2.81 -4.16 -7.66
CA ALA A 237 2.39 -3.30 -8.78
C ALA A 237 1.46 -2.16 -8.34
N GLU A 238 0.99 -2.17 -7.09
CA GLU A 238 0.11 -1.14 -6.56
C GLU A 238 0.94 -0.04 -5.89
N TRP A 239 0.75 1.19 -6.34
CA TRP A 239 1.29 2.38 -5.68
C TRP A 239 0.43 3.63 -5.93
N PRO A 240 0.21 4.50 -4.93
CA PRO A 240 0.49 4.26 -3.51
C PRO A 240 -0.49 3.22 -2.92
N PRO A 241 -0.07 2.37 -1.99
CA PRO A 241 -1.01 1.47 -1.31
C PRO A 241 -1.97 2.26 -0.41
N ALA A 242 -2.98 1.59 0.13
CA ALA A 242 -3.90 2.25 1.06
C ALA A 242 -3.15 2.71 2.33
N ARG A 243 -3.47 3.93 2.80
CA ARG A 243 -2.99 4.45 4.09
C ARG A 243 -3.63 3.63 5.21
N GLY A 244 -2.81 3.13 6.12
CA GLY A 244 -3.24 2.50 7.35
C GLY A 244 -3.74 3.51 8.39
N GLU A 245 -3.92 3.05 9.63
CA GLU A 245 -4.25 3.96 10.72
C GLU A 245 -3.13 4.96 11.01
N THR A 246 -3.51 6.12 11.56
CA THR A 246 -2.58 7.14 12.04
C THR A 246 -2.59 7.15 13.56
N ARG A 247 -1.42 7.03 14.17
CA ARG A 247 -1.24 7.00 15.63
C ARG A 247 -0.54 8.28 16.08
N MET A 248 -1.05 8.90 17.15
CA MET A 248 -0.33 9.97 17.84
C MET A 248 0.60 9.34 18.88
N VAL A 249 1.89 9.62 18.80
CA VAL A 249 2.93 8.99 19.62
C VAL A 249 3.93 10.04 20.12
N THR A 250 4.53 9.79 21.27
CA THR A 250 5.68 10.60 21.74
C THR A 250 6.99 10.11 21.12
N PHE A 251 8.06 10.89 21.26
CA PHE A 251 9.39 10.51 20.78
C PHE A 251 9.84 9.13 21.30
N ASP A 252 9.69 8.89 22.62
CA ASP A 252 10.12 7.65 23.28
C ASP A 252 9.27 6.42 22.88
N GLU A 253 8.07 6.65 22.35
CA GLU A 253 7.14 5.60 21.90
C GLU A 253 7.33 5.23 20.42
N LEU A 254 8.10 6.01 19.64
CA LEU A 254 8.24 5.84 18.20
C LEU A 254 8.77 4.45 17.83
N GLU A 255 9.89 4.03 18.41
CA GLU A 255 10.51 2.73 18.10
C GLU A 255 9.55 1.59 18.41
N ARG A 256 8.87 1.65 19.56
CA ARG A 256 7.93 0.61 19.97
C ARG A 256 6.70 0.55 19.05
N CYS A 257 6.17 1.69 18.64
CA CYS A 257 5.05 1.72 17.69
C CYS A 257 5.47 1.21 16.30
N VAL A 258 6.71 1.47 15.88
CA VAL A 258 7.24 0.92 14.63
C VAL A 258 7.42 -0.59 14.71
N ASP A 259 7.88 -1.14 15.83
CA ASP A 259 7.91 -2.59 16.06
C ASP A 259 6.53 -3.22 15.83
N ASP A 260 5.48 -2.71 16.50
CA ASP A 260 4.12 -3.22 16.36
C ASP A 260 3.65 -3.23 14.88
N LEU A 261 3.97 -2.17 14.12
CA LEU A 261 3.62 -2.05 12.71
C LEU A 261 4.41 -3.03 11.83
N VAL A 262 5.71 -3.21 12.09
CA VAL A 262 6.56 -4.17 11.37
C VAL A 262 6.09 -5.60 11.63
N VAL A 263 5.84 -5.96 12.88
CA VAL A 263 5.31 -7.29 13.25
C VAL A 263 3.93 -7.54 12.63
N SER A 264 3.06 -6.51 12.62
CA SER A 264 1.76 -6.61 11.95
C SER A 264 1.91 -6.81 10.44
N ALA A 265 2.85 -6.11 9.79
CA ALA A 265 3.13 -6.28 8.37
C ALA A 265 3.65 -7.69 8.05
N GLU A 266 4.59 -8.20 8.84
CA GLU A 266 5.12 -9.58 8.71
C GLU A 266 4.02 -10.65 8.84
N ARG A 267 3.11 -10.51 9.81
CA ARG A 267 1.96 -11.43 9.93
C ARG A 267 1.11 -11.43 8.67
N ALA A 268 0.90 -10.26 8.10
CA ALA A 268 0.10 -10.12 6.89
C ALA A 268 0.84 -10.62 5.63
N TRP A 269 2.17 -10.53 5.61
CA TRP A 269 3.06 -11.05 4.57
C TRP A 269 3.53 -12.49 4.81
N SER A 270 3.05 -13.19 5.83
CA SER A 270 3.52 -14.55 6.18
C SER A 270 3.50 -15.60 5.05
N GLY A 271 2.68 -15.42 4.01
CA GLY A 271 2.63 -16.27 2.82
C GLY A 271 3.43 -15.74 1.61
N TYR A 272 4.17 -14.65 1.78
CA TYR A 272 4.97 -13.99 0.74
C TYR A 272 6.45 -14.36 0.92
N ALA A 273 7.06 -14.85 -0.16
CA ALA A 273 8.45 -15.33 -0.14
C ALA A 273 9.45 -14.34 -0.76
N GLY A 274 8.98 -13.19 -1.24
CA GLY A 274 9.85 -12.17 -1.83
C GLY A 274 10.51 -11.28 -0.78
N ALA A 275 11.37 -10.37 -1.23
CA ALA A 275 12.02 -9.41 -0.35
C ALA A 275 11.03 -8.34 0.14
N VAL A 276 11.29 -7.77 1.31
CA VAL A 276 10.57 -6.60 1.81
C VAL A 276 11.55 -5.49 2.20
N ALA A 277 11.13 -4.22 2.12
CA ALA A 277 11.92 -3.06 2.51
C ALA A 277 11.12 -2.12 3.42
N LEU A 278 11.84 -1.38 4.27
CA LEU A 278 11.27 -0.36 5.14
C LEU A 278 11.68 1.03 4.66
N GLU A 279 10.70 1.92 4.51
CA GLU A 279 10.91 3.31 4.10
C GLU A 279 10.46 4.26 5.20
N PHE A 280 11.39 5.01 5.79
CA PHE A 280 11.12 6.01 6.81
C PHE A 280 11.10 7.41 6.19
N VAL A 281 9.94 8.03 6.12
CA VAL A 281 9.79 9.44 5.76
C VAL A 281 9.84 10.26 7.05
N LEU A 282 10.96 10.96 7.26
CA LEU A 282 11.25 11.64 8.51
C LEU A 282 11.31 13.16 8.30
N PRO A 283 10.87 13.96 9.29
CA PRO A 283 11.15 15.37 9.30
C PRO A 283 12.64 15.60 9.59
N ARG A 284 13.15 16.76 9.21
CA ARG A 284 14.56 17.15 9.37
C ARG A 284 15.10 16.88 10.77
N ALA A 285 14.31 17.18 11.80
CA ALA A 285 14.69 17.00 13.20
C ALA A 285 15.02 15.55 13.54
N LEU A 286 14.47 14.58 12.80
CA LEU A 286 14.61 13.15 13.05
C LEU A 286 15.50 12.43 12.02
N LEU A 287 16.06 13.13 11.02
CA LEU A 287 16.89 12.50 9.98
C LEU A 287 18.14 11.80 10.53
N ASN A 288 18.65 12.24 11.68
CA ASN A 288 19.81 11.62 12.34
C ASN A 288 19.45 10.44 13.25
N LEU A 289 18.17 10.07 13.36
CA LEU A 289 17.80 8.89 14.12
C LEU A 289 18.34 7.62 13.42
N PRO A 290 18.98 6.71 14.15
CA PRO A 290 19.48 5.46 13.60
C PRO A 290 18.32 4.44 13.46
N VAL A 291 17.29 4.79 12.68
CA VAL A 291 16.07 3.96 12.52
C VAL A 291 16.36 2.56 11.99
N HIS A 292 17.49 2.37 11.29
CA HIS A 292 17.94 1.06 10.85
C HIS A 292 18.44 0.16 11.99
N LEU A 293 18.78 0.72 13.14
CA LEU A 293 19.18 -0.01 14.35
C LEU A 293 18.03 -0.20 15.35
N TRP A 294 16.84 0.36 15.07
CA TRP A 294 15.65 0.07 15.87
C TRP A 294 15.36 -1.42 15.87
N HIS A 295 14.77 -1.91 16.95
CA HIS A 295 14.51 -3.33 17.12
C HIS A 295 13.06 -3.67 16.77
N LYS A 296 12.86 -4.88 16.26
CA LYS A 296 11.54 -5.53 16.18
C LYS A 296 11.47 -6.72 17.11
N GLU A 297 10.26 -7.23 17.29
CA GLU A 297 9.94 -8.41 18.11
C GLU A 297 10.26 -8.19 19.59
N HIS A 298 10.01 -6.99 20.13
CA HIS A 298 10.32 -6.71 21.55
C HIS A 298 9.58 -7.64 22.51
N ASP A 299 8.38 -8.11 22.14
CA ASP A 299 7.60 -9.05 22.94
C ASP A 299 8.07 -10.51 22.87
N SER A 300 9.01 -10.82 21.97
CA SER A 300 9.59 -12.17 21.87
C SER A 300 10.60 -12.48 22.97
N GLY A 301 11.11 -11.44 23.65
CA GLY A 301 12.21 -11.54 24.61
C GLY A 301 13.61 -11.48 24.00
N ASP A 302 13.72 -11.47 22.67
CA ASP A 302 14.99 -11.30 21.93
C ASP A 302 14.80 -10.28 20.78
N PRO A 303 14.78 -8.97 21.07
CA PRO A 303 14.58 -7.95 20.05
C PRO A 303 15.74 -7.92 19.06
N ARG A 304 15.45 -7.81 17.77
CA ARG A 304 16.47 -7.81 16.69
C ARG A 304 16.46 -6.52 15.88
N PRO A 305 17.64 -5.96 15.53
CA PRO A 305 17.70 -4.71 14.79
C PRO A 305 17.17 -4.87 13.35
N LEU A 306 16.42 -3.88 12.87
CA LEU A 306 15.75 -3.89 11.57
C LEU A 306 16.71 -4.12 10.40
N CYS A 307 17.94 -3.59 10.47
CA CYS A 307 18.94 -3.73 9.41
C CYS A 307 19.39 -5.17 9.14
N LEU A 308 19.14 -6.12 10.05
CA LEU A 308 19.45 -7.53 9.83
C LEU A 308 18.50 -8.17 8.82
N ASP A 309 17.24 -7.77 8.81
CA ASP A 309 16.22 -8.40 7.98
C ASP A 309 15.83 -7.53 6.78
N TYR A 310 15.96 -6.19 6.88
CA TYR A 310 15.42 -5.25 5.90
C TYR A 310 16.45 -4.27 5.35
N PRO A 311 16.42 -3.96 4.04
CA PRO A 311 16.92 -2.68 3.55
C PRO A 311 16.07 -1.57 4.16
N VAL A 312 16.72 -0.66 4.90
CA VAL A 312 16.08 0.50 5.53
C VAL A 312 16.49 1.76 4.78
N VAL A 313 15.49 2.49 4.28
CA VAL A 313 15.65 3.74 3.52
C VAL A 313 15.13 4.91 4.34
N VAL A 314 15.90 6.00 4.42
CA VAL A 314 15.44 7.27 4.99
C VAL A 314 15.05 8.23 3.86
N ARG A 315 13.99 9.00 4.06
CA ARG A 315 13.43 9.97 3.11
C ARG A 315 13.11 11.29 3.82
N SER A 316 13.12 12.40 3.10
CA SER A 316 12.80 13.71 3.68
C SER A 316 11.31 14.03 3.55
N LEU A 317 10.65 14.27 4.69
CA LEU A 317 9.27 14.77 4.74
C LEU A 317 9.13 16.13 4.04
N GLU A 318 10.10 17.04 4.24
CA GLU A 318 10.08 18.37 3.63
C GLU A 318 10.10 18.29 2.11
N ARG A 319 10.89 17.36 1.55
CA ARG A 319 10.94 17.15 0.10
C ARG A 319 9.67 16.52 -0.44
N MET A 320 9.11 15.56 0.30
CA MET A 320 7.82 14.96 -0.06
C MET A 320 6.72 16.02 -0.17
N ARG A 321 6.67 16.98 0.77
CA ARG A 321 5.69 18.08 0.78
C ARG A 321 5.99 19.22 -0.21
N SER A 322 7.25 19.42 -0.60
CA SER A 322 7.68 20.56 -1.43
C SER A 322 7.58 20.27 -2.93
N SER A 323 6.37 20.37 -3.48
CA SER A 323 6.10 20.07 -4.90
C SER A 323 6.95 20.87 -5.91
N GLN A 324 7.36 22.07 -5.54
CA GLN A 324 8.27 22.90 -6.34
C GLN A 324 9.65 22.27 -6.58
N TRP A 325 10.06 21.26 -5.79
CA TRP A 325 11.32 20.53 -5.97
C TRP A 325 11.16 19.24 -6.81
N HIS A 326 9.93 18.77 -7.05
CA HIS A 326 9.67 17.46 -7.64
C HIS A 326 10.16 17.35 -9.09
N ARG A 327 10.06 18.42 -9.90
CA ARG A 327 10.52 18.38 -11.30
C ARG A 327 12.02 18.08 -11.41
N VAL A 328 12.85 18.79 -10.64
CA VAL A 328 14.31 18.62 -10.69
C VAL A 328 14.70 17.28 -10.05
N TRP A 329 13.97 16.87 -9.01
CA TRP A 329 14.13 15.56 -8.40
C TRP A 329 13.89 14.40 -9.40
N HIS A 330 12.78 14.39 -10.12
CA HIS A 330 12.52 13.38 -11.16
C HIS A 330 13.65 13.33 -12.21
N GLN A 331 14.15 14.48 -12.64
CA GLN A 331 15.25 14.55 -13.61
C GLN A 331 16.54 13.90 -13.07
N ARG A 332 16.92 14.23 -11.83
CA ARG A 332 18.12 13.67 -11.19
C ARG A 332 17.99 12.19 -10.87
N TRP A 333 16.80 11.74 -10.50
CA TRP A 333 16.49 10.32 -10.31
C TRP A 333 16.68 9.54 -11.61
N GLN A 334 16.16 10.05 -12.74
CA GLN A 334 16.37 9.42 -14.04
C GLN A 334 17.85 9.35 -14.42
N ILE A 335 18.64 10.40 -14.13
CA ILE A 335 20.09 10.38 -14.36
C ILE A 335 20.77 9.29 -13.53
N LEU A 336 20.43 9.18 -12.24
CA LEU A 336 20.95 8.14 -11.35
C LEU A 336 20.63 6.73 -11.84
N MET A 337 19.37 6.49 -12.25
CA MET A 337 18.93 5.17 -12.71
C MET A 337 19.53 4.79 -14.07
N ASN A 338 19.77 5.76 -14.95
CA ASN A 338 20.37 5.52 -16.27
C ASN A 338 21.88 5.35 -16.23
N ASP A 339 22.56 6.05 -15.31
CA ASP A 339 24.02 6.00 -15.16
C ASP A 339 24.38 6.08 -13.66
N PRO A 340 24.38 4.93 -12.96
CA PRO A 340 24.68 4.87 -11.53
C PRO A 340 26.19 4.96 -11.24
N SER A 341 26.97 5.75 -11.97
CA SER A 341 28.43 5.85 -11.78
C SER A 341 28.83 6.54 -10.47
N ALA A 342 29.88 6.02 -9.82
CA ALA A 342 30.52 6.62 -8.65
C ALA A 342 31.14 8.01 -8.93
N GLU A 343 31.42 8.34 -10.20
CA GLU A 343 31.91 9.66 -10.61
C GLU A 343 30.88 10.79 -10.41
N ARG A 344 29.62 10.42 -10.16
CA ARG A 344 28.50 11.35 -9.94
C ARG A 344 28.25 11.63 -8.46
N VAL A 345 29.22 11.32 -7.61
CA VAL A 345 29.23 11.60 -6.17
C VAL A 345 29.96 12.91 -5.89
N HIS A 346 29.25 13.89 -5.30
CA HIS A 346 29.89 15.07 -4.73
C HIS A 346 30.25 14.85 -3.26
N PHE A 347 31.51 15.06 -2.89
CA PHE A 347 31.93 15.01 -1.49
C PHE A 347 31.96 16.42 -0.91
N GLY A 348 30.98 16.73 -0.05
CA GLY A 348 30.87 18.01 0.65
C GLY A 348 32.17 18.37 1.36
N GLN A 349 32.57 19.63 1.21
CA GLN A 349 33.73 20.19 1.88
C GLN A 349 33.26 21.27 2.87
N PRO A 350 33.93 21.45 4.03
CA PRO A 350 33.62 22.56 4.94
C PRO A 350 33.60 23.93 4.23
N THR A 351 34.48 24.12 3.24
CA THR A 351 34.56 25.33 2.41
C THR A 351 33.31 25.60 1.58
N ASP A 352 32.46 24.59 1.32
CA ASP A 352 31.24 24.73 0.53
C ASP A 352 30.16 25.54 1.26
N THR A 353 30.29 25.66 2.58
CA THR A 353 29.37 26.40 3.45
C THR A 353 29.91 27.77 3.89
N GLU A 354 31.17 28.10 3.59
CA GLU A 354 31.80 29.39 3.97
C GLU A 354 31.20 30.59 3.24
N LYS A 355 30.72 30.39 2.01
CA LYS A 355 30.09 31.44 1.19
C LYS A 355 28.65 31.06 0.89
N ARG A 356 27.76 32.02 1.12
CA ARG A 356 26.34 31.90 0.79
C ARG A 356 26.17 31.42 -0.67
N HIS A 357 25.35 30.39 -0.87
CA HIS A 357 25.03 29.80 -2.19
C HIS A 357 26.17 29.09 -2.93
N ARG A 358 27.35 28.92 -2.32
CA ARG A 358 28.44 28.18 -2.98
C ARG A 358 28.05 26.74 -3.26
N ILE A 359 27.49 26.03 -2.29
CA ILE A 359 27.00 24.67 -2.49
C ILE A 359 25.87 24.60 -3.53
N ASP A 360 24.95 25.58 -3.53
CA ASP A 360 23.88 25.66 -4.54
C ASP A 360 24.49 25.78 -5.96
N ALA A 361 25.55 26.56 -6.13
CA ALA A 361 26.25 26.71 -7.41
C ALA A 361 26.98 25.43 -7.83
N VAL A 362 27.61 24.71 -6.89
CA VAL A 362 28.26 23.41 -7.18
C VAL A 362 27.22 22.39 -7.63
N LEU A 363 26.11 22.29 -6.89
CA LEU A 363 25.04 21.35 -7.19
C LEU A 363 24.17 21.75 -8.39
N SER A 364 24.34 22.95 -8.94
CA SER A 364 23.66 23.34 -10.18
C SER A 364 24.11 22.51 -11.39
N ASP A 365 25.30 21.91 -11.33
CA ASP A 365 25.78 20.95 -12.33
C ASP A 365 24.90 19.69 -12.32
N PRO A 366 24.23 19.33 -13.45
CA PRO A 366 23.32 18.19 -13.55
C PRO A 366 23.97 16.82 -13.37
N ARG A 367 25.31 16.73 -13.38
CA ARG A 367 25.99 15.43 -13.27
C ARG A 367 25.83 14.76 -11.91
N TRP A 368 25.73 15.56 -10.84
CA TRP A 368 25.70 15.08 -9.46
C TRP A 368 24.35 14.42 -9.11
N VAL A 369 24.38 13.22 -8.55
CA VAL A 369 23.15 12.52 -8.13
C VAL A 369 23.21 12.04 -6.68
N LEU A 370 24.42 11.95 -6.12
CA LEU A 370 24.65 11.68 -4.71
C LEU A 370 25.54 12.76 -4.12
N MET A 371 25.24 13.17 -2.89
CA MET A 371 26.14 14.00 -2.10
C MET A 371 26.45 13.34 -0.75
N VAL A 372 27.74 13.29 -0.42
CA VAL A 372 28.22 12.97 0.93
C VAL A 372 28.33 14.28 1.69
N LEU A 373 27.56 14.44 2.77
CA LEU A 373 27.58 15.67 3.56
C LEU A 373 28.90 15.79 4.34
N SER A 374 29.39 17.01 4.51
CA SER A 374 30.63 17.27 5.26
C SER A 374 30.46 17.07 6.76
N ALA A 375 29.23 17.18 7.26
CA ALA A 375 28.83 16.91 8.63
C ALA A 375 27.36 16.47 8.68
N ALA A 376 26.94 15.86 9.78
CA ALA A 376 25.54 15.54 10.01
C ALA A 376 24.66 16.81 9.94
N PRO A 377 23.49 16.76 9.29
CA PRO A 377 22.60 17.91 9.18
C PRO A 377 22.09 18.32 10.56
N SER A 378 22.09 19.63 10.83
CA SER A 378 21.47 20.17 12.05
C SER A 378 19.95 20.00 12.01
N CYS A 379 19.32 19.84 13.18
CA CYS A 379 17.86 19.75 13.31
C CYS A 379 17.14 21.00 12.77
N GLN A 380 17.79 22.17 12.82
CA GLN A 380 17.29 23.42 12.24
C GLN A 380 18.01 23.76 10.93
N PRO A 381 17.30 24.35 9.94
CA PRO A 381 17.92 24.85 8.71
C PRO A 381 18.94 25.96 8.97
N ARG A 382 19.99 26.02 8.14
CA ARG A 382 21.01 27.09 8.18
C ARG A 382 21.00 27.90 6.87
N PRO A 383 20.23 29.00 6.79
CA PRO A 383 20.07 29.74 5.53
C PRO A 383 21.40 30.09 4.87
N GLY A 384 21.60 29.61 3.63
CA GLY A 384 22.79 29.89 2.84
C GLY A 384 24.03 29.01 3.09
N ALA A 385 24.00 28.16 4.12
CA ALA A 385 25.10 27.29 4.53
C ALA A 385 24.63 25.85 4.89
N ASP A 386 23.47 25.45 4.36
CA ASP A 386 22.80 24.18 4.68
C ASP A 386 22.91 23.22 3.50
N GLU A 387 23.86 22.29 3.60
CA GLU A 387 24.14 21.28 2.57
C GLU A 387 22.92 20.40 2.29
N LEU A 388 22.22 19.94 3.34
CA LEU A 388 21.00 19.13 3.20
C LEU A 388 19.93 19.91 2.41
N ALA A 389 19.63 21.14 2.83
CA ALA A 389 18.62 21.93 2.13
C ALA A 389 19.03 22.26 0.69
N ALA A 390 20.32 22.52 0.43
CA ALA A 390 20.82 22.76 -0.92
C ALA A 390 20.69 21.52 -1.81
N ALA A 391 21.02 20.34 -1.28
CA ALA A 391 20.95 19.10 -2.03
C ALA A 391 19.51 18.68 -2.35
N LEU A 392 18.59 18.79 -1.38
CA LEU A 392 17.16 18.53 -1.61
C LEU A 392 16.57 19.50 -2.65
N ARG A 393 16.91 20.79 -2.58
CA ARG A 393 16.47 21.82 -3.56
C ARG A 393 17.02 21.57 -4.96
N SER A 394 18.27 21.11 -5.06
CA SER A 394 18.92 20.74 -6.33
C SER A 394 18.45 19.39 -6.89
N GLY A 395 17.55 18.71 -6.18
CA GLY A 395 16.92 17.47 -6.62
C GLY A 395 17.80 16.22 -6.46
N LEU A 396 18.88 16.25 -5.67
CA LEU A 396 19.73 15.07 -5.52
C LEU A 396 18.95 13.90 -4.88
N PRO A 397 18.82 12.74 -5.53
CA PRO A 397 18.05 11.60 -5.02
C PRO A 397 18.70 10.87 -3.84
N ALA A 398 20.01 10.97 -3.67
CA ALA A 398 20.72 10.27 -2.61
C ALA A 398 21.60 11.22 -1.79
N LEU A 399 21.56 11.08 -0.47
CA LEU A 399 22.46 11.77 0.46
C LEU A 399 23.03 10.78 1.47
N VAL A 400 24.30 10.98 1.82
CA VAL A 400 25.00 10.11 2.77
C VAL A 400 25.72 10.97 3.80
N TRP A 401 25.63 10.59 5.07
CA TRP A 401 26.40 11.21 6.14
C TRP A 401 26.58 10.24 7.30
N HIS A 402 27.43 10.63 8.25
CA HIS A 402 27.59 9.92 9.50
C HIS A 402 27.56 10.95 10.65
N PRO A 403 26.99 10.61 11.81
CA PRO A 403 26.90 11.53 12.96
C PRO A 403 28.26 12.08 13.41
N GLU A 404 29.25 11.19 13.53
CA GLU A 404 30.55 11.52 14.17
C GLU A 404 31.80 11.39 13.27
N ALA A 405 31.65 10.94 12.01
CA ALA A 405 32.82 10.58 11.20
C ALA A 405 33.36 11.78 10.42
N SER A 406 34.68 11.81 10.24
CA SER A 406 35.31 12.84 9.40
C SER A 406 35.05 12.59 7.91
N SER A 407 35.08 13.66 7.12
CA SER A 407 34.84 13.60 5.67
C SER A 407 35.84 12.72 4.91
N GLY A 408 37.08 12.61 5.40
CA GLY A 408 38.10 11.74 4.82
C GLY A 408 37.74 10.26 4.92
N VAL A 409 37.33 9.81 6.12
CA VAL A 409 36.93 8.42 6.36
C VAL A 409 35.63 8.09 5.63
N LEU A 410 34.68 9.02 5.63
CA LEU A 410 33.43 8.89 4.87
C LEU A 410 33.67 8.68 3.38
N ARG A 411 34.68 9.35 2.81
CA ARG A 411 35.03 9.18 1.39
C ARG A 411 35.44 7.74 1.08
N GLU A 412 36.28 7.15 1.92
CA GLU A 412 36.74 5.77 1.74
C GLU A 412 35.59 4.76 1.88
N VAL A 413 34.76 4.92 2.91
CA VAL A 413 33.59 4.06 3.17
C VAL A 413 32.59 4.14 2.01
N VAL A 414 32.29 5.34 1.51
CA VAL A 414 31.37 5.52 0.39
C VAL A 414 31.97 4.98 -0.90
N ALA A 415 33.25 5.21 -1.18
CA ALA A 415 33.92 4.65 -2.36
C ALA A 415 33.84 3.13 -2.40
N TRP A 416 34.00 2.47 -1.26
CA TRP A 416 33.81 1.03 -1.12
C TRP A 416 32.35 0.60 -1.28
N LEU A 417 31.39 1.30 -0.68
CA LEU A 417 29.95 0.99 -0.82
C LEU A 417 29.43 1.10 -2.26
N VAL A 418 30.12 1.82 -3.13
CA VAL A 418 29.74 2.03 -4.53
C VAL A 418 30.66 1.31 -5.52
N GLU A 419 31.60 0.51 -5.00
CA GLU A 419 32.48 -0.34 -5.82
C GLU A 419 31.66 -1.43 -6.54
N GLY A 420 31.95 -1.67 -7.82
CA GLY A 420 31.22 -2.64 -8.65
C GLY A 420 29.96 -2.05 -9.29
N ASP A 421 28.77 -2.39 -8.76
CA ASP A 421 27.44 -2.06 -9.32
C ASP A 421 27.02 -0.59 -9.14
N GLY A 422 27.97 0.30 -8.85
CA GLY A 422 27.77 1.74 -8.81
C GLY A 422 26.83 2.20 -7.69
N LEU A 423 25.91 3.10 -8.00
CA LEU A 423 24.97 3.77 -7.08
C LEU A 423 23.55 3.17 -7.09
N GLY A 424 23.20 2.34 -8.07
CA GLY A 424 21.80 2.00 -8.38
C GLY A 424 21.03 1.27 -7.28
N ASP A 425 21.73 0.58 -6.38
CA ASP A 425 21.12 -0.16 -5.26
C ASP A 425 21.82 0.09 -3.92
N LEU A 426 22.07 1.37 -3.65
CA LEU A 426 22.80 1.78 -2.45
C LEU A 426 22.14 1.31 -1.13
N PRO A 427 20.79 1.32 -0.97
CA PRO A 427 20.16 0.84 0.26
C PRO A 427 20.47 -0.63 0.56
N ARG A 428 20.45 -1.51 -0.45
CA ARG A 428 20.75 -2.93 -0.24
C ARG A 428 22.22 -3.16 0.09
N ARG A 429 23.13 -2.41 -0.51
CA ARG A 429 24.56 -2.48 -0.16
C ARG A 429 24.83 -1.96 1.26
N ALA A 430 24.16 -0.88 1.67
CA ALA A 430 24.22 -0.39 3.04
C ALA A 430 23.70 -1.45 4.04
N GLN A 431 22.63 -2.17 3.71
CA GLN A 431 22.15 -3.29 4.51
C GLN A 431 23.19 -4.42 4.59
N ALA A 432 23.71 -4.90 3.47
CA ALA A 432 24.71 -5.96 3.43
C ALA A 432 25.97 -5.61 4.24
N SER A 433 26.41 -4.35 4.15
CA SER A 433 27.49 -3.80 4.97
C SER A 433 27.19 -3.87 6.47
N ARG A 434 25.98 -3.47 6.88
CA ARG A 434 25.53 -3.57 8.29
C ARG A 434 25.48 -5.02 8.76
N GLN A 435 24.95 -5.95 7.95
CA GLN A 435 24.93 -7.38 8.29
C GLN A 435 26.35 -7.94 8.48
N ALA A 436 27.29 -7.57 7.59
CA ALA A 436 28.69 -7.98 7.71
C ALA A 436 29.33 -7.47 9.02
N ALA A 437 28.97 -6.25 9.45
CA ALA A 437 29.41 -5.68 10.71
C ALA A 437 28.99 -6.51 11.93
N PHE A 438 27.76 -7.06 11.93
CA PHE A 438 27.29 -7.95 13.00
C PHE A 438 27.96 -9.33 12.98
N GLN A 439 28.39 -9.81 11.80
CA GLN A 439 29.07 -11.10 11.67
C GLN A 439 30.54 -11.07 12.09
N ALA A 440 31.07 -9.89 12.46
CA ALA A 440 32.50 -9.66 12.73
C ALA A 440 33.42 -10.16 11.60
N SER A 441 32.89 -10.29 10.38
CA SER A 441 33.69 -10.54 9.19
C SER A 441 34.53 -9.30 8.91
N ALA A 442 35.81 -9.50 8.58
CA ALA A 442 36.78 -8.45 8.38
C ALA A 442 36.37 -7.51 7.23
N ALA A 443 35.57 -6.48 7.54
CA ALA A 443 35.44 -5.35 6.65
C ALA A 443 36.80 -4.63 6.62
N PRO A 444 37.27 -4.18 5.45
CA PRO A 444 38.56 -3.50 5.32
C PRO A 444 38.62 -2.11 6.01
N TYR A 445 37.50 -1.63 6.57
CA TYR A 445 37.35 -0.30 7.18
C TYR A 445 36.74 -0.39 8.59
N ASP A 446 36.69 0.73 9.31
CA ASP A 446 36.07 0.79 10.64
C ASP A 446 34.58 0.40 10.54
N VAL A 447 34.32 -0.83 11.00
CA VAL A 447 33.03 -1.52 10.98
C VAL A 447 31.93 -0.66 11.61
N ASN A 448 32.27 0.19 12.58
CA ASN A 448 31.30 1.06 13.25
C ASN A 448 30.79 2.18 12.33
N ILE A 449 31.65 2.73 11.47
CA ILE A 449 31.27 3.84 10.59
C ILE A 449 30.31 3.35 9.49
N ALA A 450 30.56 2.17 8.95
CA ALA A 450 29.68 1.55 7.98
C ALA A 450 28.33 1.16 8.60
N ARG A 451 28.32 0.74 9.87
CA ARG A 451 27.11 0.40 10.63
C ARG A 451 26.20 1.62 10.85
N ASP A 452 26.79 2.74 11.26
CA ASP A 452 26.07 3.94 11.70
C ASP A 452 25.88 4.98 10.57
N LEU A 453 26.26 4.62 9.34
CA LEU A 453 26.05 5.44 8.15
C LEU A 453 24.56 5.67 7.88
N VAL A 454 24.17 6.92 7.67
CA VAL A 454 22.81 7.28 7.27
C VAL A 454 22.77 7.44 5.76
N VAL A 455 21.81 6.75 5.12
CA VAL A 455 21.57 6.81 3.68
C VAL A 455 20.15 7.33 3.47
N LEU A 456 20.05 8.58 3.03
CA LEU A 456 18.80 9.11 2.51
C LEU A 456 18.70 8.73 1.04
N TRP A 457 17.63 8.02 0.68
CA TRP A 457 17.38 7.54 -0.66
C TRP A 457 15.94 7.83 -1.04
N ASP A 458 15.76 8.77 -1.97
CA ASP A 458 14.47 9.39 -2.22
C ASP A 458 14.05 9.13 -3.68
N ASP A 459 13.17 8.16 -3.87
CA ASP A 459 12.57 7.81 -5.17
C ASP A 459 11.31 8.67 -5.45
N PRO A 460 11.31 9.55 -6.47
CA PRO A 460 10.18 10.44 -6.75
C PRO A 460 8.92 9.73 -7.23
N HIS A 461 9.00 8.45 -7.62
CA HIS A 461 7.82 7.65 -7.96
C HIS A 461 7.10 7.11 -6.72
N ARG A 462 7.73 7.21 -5.55
CA ARG A 462 7.22 6.73 -4.26
C ARG A 462 6.68 7.86 -3.38
N LEU A 463 5.87 8.72 -3.97
CA LEU A 463 5.18 9.80 -3.27
C LEU A 463 3.92 9.26 -2.57
N VAL A 464 3.69 9.72 -1.34
CA VAL A 464 2.43 9.59 -0.61
C VAL A 464 1.97 10.96 -0.15
N VAL A 465 0.66 11.16 0.03
CA VAL A 465 0.09 12.41 0.54
C VAL A 465 -0.30 12.21 2.00
N PRO A 466 0.45 12.77 2.96
CA PRO A 466 0.19 12.55 4.38
C PRO A 466 -1.12 13.19 4.88
N ASP A 467 -1.66 14.17 4.16
CA ASP A 467 -2.86 14.92 4.55
C ASP A 467 -4.16 14.37 3.92
N GLN A 468 -4.11 13.29 3.13
CA GLN A 468 -5.32 12.69 2.58
C GLN A 468 -6.01 11.77 3.60
N PRO A 469 -7.34 11.90 3.80
CA PRO A 469 -8.09 10.94 4.60
C PRO A 469 -7.99 9.55 3.99
N ALA A 470 -7.95 8.52 4.84
CA ALA A 470 -7.86 7.14 4.39
C ALA A 470 -9.02 6.81 3.44
N GLY A 471 -8.69 6.35 2.22
CA GLY A 471 -9.67 5.81 1.26
C GLY A 471 -10.11 6.72 0.10
N GLN A 472 -9.54 7.92 -0.09
CA GLN A 472 -9.80 8.71 -1.30
C GLN A 472 -8.69 8.54 -2.35
N PRO A 473 -9.01 8.12 -3.59
CA PRO A 473 -8.04 8.16 -4.68
C PRO A 473 -7.66 9.63 -4.97
N PRO A 474 -6.42 9.89 -5.46
CA PRO A 474 -6.02 11.24 -5.83
C PRO A 474 -6.98 11.78 -6.90
N ASP A 475 -7.48 13.00 -6.68
CA ASP A 475 -8.28 13.72 -7.67
C ASP A 475 -7.51 13.76 -8.99
N GLN A 476 -8.01 13.02 -9.97
CA GLN A 476 -7.57 13.19 -11.35
C GLN A 476 -7.95 14.62 -11.76
N PRO A 477 -7.03 15.40 -12.36
CA PRO A 477 -7.40 16.71 -12.88
C PRO A 477 -8.49 16.53 -13.93
N GLN A 478 -9.70 16.99 -13.62
CA GLN A 478 -10.78 17.05 -14.60
C GLN A 478 -10.31 17.92 -15.77
N PRO A 479 -10.40 17.45 -17.03
CA PRO A 479 -10.08 18.29 -18.17
C PRO A 479 -11.16 19.36 -18.33
N GLY A 480 -10.78 20.62 -18.12
CA GLY A 480 -11.40 21.80 -18.70
C GLY A 480 -12.91 21.98 -18.44
N GLY A 481 -13.25 22.51 -17.28
CA GLY A 481 -14.52 23.21 -17.09
C GLY A 481 -14.48 24.55 -17.82
N ASP A 482 -15.40 24.69 -18.77
CA ASP A 482 -15.63 25.82 -19.67
C ASP A 482 -15.66 27.17 -18.91
N ILE A 483 -14.85 28.13 -19.36
CA ILE A 483 -14.86 29.51 -18.85
C ILE A 483 -16.06 30.21 -19.52
N GLY A 484 -17.23 30.07 -18.89
CA GLY A 484 -18.44 30.79 -19.25
C GLY A 484 -18.47 32.18 -18.61
N ASP A 485 -18.18 33.19 -19.43
CA ASP A 485 -18.60 34.60 -19.38
C ASP A 485 -19.33 35.11 -18.10
N GLU A 486 -18.59 35.77 -17.21
CA GLU A 486 -19.13 36.70 -16.20
C GLU A 486 -18.87 38.17 -16.60
N ARG A 487 -19.17 38.52 -17.86
CA ARG A 487 -19.15 39.91 -18.34
C ARG A 487 -20.51 40.38 -18.83
N GLU A 488 -21.56 40.24 -18.02
CA GLU A 488 -22.81 40.96 -18.29
C GLU A 488 -23.71 41.11 -17.05
N ARG A 489 -23.19 41.72 -15.97
CA ARG A 489 -24.02 42.33 -14.91
C ARG A 489 -23.37 43.58 -14.33
N ALA A 490 -23.20 44.59 -15.18
CA ALA A 490 -23.04 45.98 -14.76
C ALA A 490 -23.37 46.91 -15.94
N SER A 491 -24.65 47.05 -16.28
CA SER A 491 -25.27 48.23 -16.90
C SER A 491 -26.78 48.14 -16.77
#